data_AF-C6C0X6-F1
#
_entry.id   AF-C6C0X6-F1
#
_cell.length_a   1.000
_cell.length_b   1.000
_cell.length_c   1.000
_cell.angle_alpha   90.00
_cell.angle_beta   90.00
_cell.angle_gamma   90.00
#
_symmetry.space_group_name_H-M   'P 1'
#
loop_
_entity.id
_entity.type
_entity.pdbx_description
1 polymer ?
#
loop_
_entity_poly.entity_id
_entity_poly.type
_entity_poly.pdbx_seq_one_letter_code
_entity_poly.pdbx_strand_id
1 'polypeptide(L)'
;MGGDKVSGAVMFPDIEGRRAMSAEGLINVLGREAAERLMYCWGGTRVSVPDLDELQKLKLRERIIKAYERGATPAQVAERFGISVRTAQRIRSFANYVERDTEIM
;
A
#
# COMPACT_ATOMS: atom_id res chain seq x y z
N MET A 1 13.52 39.19 -26.19
CA MET A 1 13.15 37.81 -26.59
C MET A 1 14.25 36.90 -26.07
N GLY A 2 13.91 35.92 -25.23
CA GLY A 2 14.87 34.95 -24.70
C GLY A 2 14.68 34.71 -23.21
N GLY A 3 13.51 34.21 -22.82
CA GLY A 3 13.31 33.72 -21.46
C GLY A 3 13.96 32.35 -21.31
N ASP A 4 14.84 32.22 -20.34
CA ASP A 4 15.49 30.97 -19.95
C ASP A 4 14.45 29.89 -19.64
N LYS A 5 14.35 28.91 -20.54
CA LYS A 5 13.67 27.64 -20.24
C LYS A 5 14.67 26.74 -19.54
N VAL A 6 14.79 26.88 -18.22
CA VAL A 6 15.34 25.80 -17.40
C VAL A 6 14.26 24.74 -17.24
N SER A 7 14.02 23.97 -18.31
CA SER A 7 13.31 22.70 -18.20
C SER A 7 14.28 21.67 -17.63
N GLY A 8 14.52 21.79 -16.32
CA GLY A 8 15.10 20.71 -15.53
C GLY A 8 14.07 19.59 -15.48
N ALA A 9 13.99 18.78 -16.53
CA ALA A 9 13.36 17.49 -16.45
C ALA A 9 14.15 16.70 -15.41
N VAL A 10 13.64 16.69 -14.18
CA VAL A 10 14.08 15.76 -13.15
C VAL A 10 13.67 14.40 -13.69
N MET A 11 14.56 13.82 -14.50
CA MET A 11 14.48 12.45 -14.97
C MET A 11 14.58 11.60 -13.72
N PHE A 12 13.44 11.26 -13.14
CA PHE A 12 13.36 10.21 -12.14
C PHE A 12 13.94 8.96 -12.80
N PRO A 13 15.08 8.43 -12.33
CA PRO A 13 15.77 7.35 -13.02
C PRO A 13 14.81 6.18 -13.18
N ASP A 14 14.82 5.58 -14.38
CA ASP A 14 14.14 4.32 -14.66
C ASP A 14 14.89 3.22 -13.91
N ILE A 15 14.57 3.08 -12.62
CA ILE A 15 15.13 2.04 -11.77
C ILE A 15 14.38 0.76 -12.15
N GLU A 16 14.97 0.04 -13.11
CA GLU A 16 14.64 -1.36 -13.48
C GLU A 16 13.41 -1.56 -14.38
N GLY A 17 13.15 -0.67 -15.35
CA GLY A 17 12.20 -0.94 -16.44
C GLY A 17 10.73 -1.02 -16.01
N ARG A 18 10.41 -0.67 -14.76
CA ARG A 18 9.06 -0.41 -14.27
C ARG A 18 8.94 1.10 -14.04
N ARG A 19 8.21 1.79 -14.92
CA ARG A 19 7.95 3.24 -14.83
C ARG A 19 7.54 3.62 -13.41
N ALA A 20 8.45 4.25 -12.68
CA ALA A 20 8.12 4.95 -11.45
C ALA A 20 7.13 6.07 -11.80
N MET A 21 6.09 6.26 -10.97
CA MET A 21 5.19 7.39 -11.14
C MET A 21 5.95 8.68 -10.86
N SER A 22 5.95 9.62 -11.80
CA SER A 22 6.58 10.94 -11.60
C SER A 22 5.80 11.75 -10.55
N ALA A 23 6.46 12.70 -9.90
CA ALA A 23 5.82 13.62 -8.96
C ALA A 23 4.63 14.36 -9.60
N GLU A 24 4.77 14.80 -10.85
CA GLU A 24 3.69 15.43 -11.62
C GLU A 24 2.52 14.47 -11.86
N GLY A 25 2.80 13.21 -12.21
CA GLY A 25 1.78 12.18 -12.37
C GLY A 25 1.00 11.93 -11.07
N LEU A 26 1.72 11.87 -9.95
CA LEU A 26 1.12 11.70 -8.63
C LEU A 26 0.22 12.88 -8.24
N ILE A 27 0.70 14.11 -8.47
CA ILE A 27 -0.06 15.35 -8.24
C ILE A 27 -1.33 15.39 -9.09
N ASN A 28 -1.26 14.97 -10.36
CA ASN A 28 -2.41 14.97 -11.25
C ASN A 28 -3.51 13.97 -10.83
N VAL A 29 -3.13 12.84 -10.23
CA VAL A 29 -4.07 11.80 -9.80
C VAL A 29 -4.69 12.11 -8.43
N LEU A 30 -3.90 12.57 -7.47
CA LEU A 30 -4.33 12.72 -6.08
C LEU A 30 -4.62 14.18 -5.68
N GLY A 31 -4.17 15.14 -6.48
CA GLY A 31 -4.10 16.55 -6.12
C GLY A 31 -2.78 16.89 -5.41
N ARG A 32 -2.44 18.18 -5.44
CA ARG A 32 -1.18 18.72 -4.89
C ARG A 32 -0.98 18.35 -3.42
N GLU A 33 -1.95 18.66 -2.57
CA GLU A 33 -1.82 18.49 -1.12
C GLU A 33 -1.60 17.02 -0.73
N ALA A 34 -2.37 16.10 -1.31
CA ALA A 34 -2.25 14.68 -1.03
C ALA A 34 -0.90 14.13 -1.52
N ALA A 35 -0.46 14.53 -2.71
CA ALA A 35 0.82 14.13 -3.26
C ALA A 35 1.99 14.66 -2.41
N GLU A 36 1.94 15.91 -1.94
CA GLU A 36 2.95 16.49 -1.05
C GLU A 36 3.05 15.73 0.28
N ARG A 37 1.92 15.33 0.87
CA ARG A 37 1.92 14.50 2.09
C ARG A 37 2.55 13.12 1.85
N LEU A 38 2.24 12.48 0.73
CA LEU A 38 2.85 11.19 0.37
C LEU A 38 4.36 11.33 0.15
N MET A 39 4.79 12.39 -0.55
CA MET A 39 6.20 12.69 -0.77
C MET A 39 6.93 13.06 0.53
N TYR A 40 6.27 13.72 1.47
CA TYR A 40 6.84 14.01 2.79
C TYR A 40 7.11 12.74 3.60
N CYS A 41 6.15 11.80 3.62
CA CYS A 41 6.27 10.58 4.42
C CYS A 41 7.16 9.50 3.76
N TRP A 42 7.14 9.39 2.42
CA TRP A 42 7.78 8.29 1.70
C TRP A 42 8.70 8.73 0.56
N GLY A 43 8.96 10.03 0.41
CA GLY A 43 9.91 10.56 -0.57
C GLY A 43 11.30 9.93 -0.39
N GLY A 44 11.94 9.58 -1.50
CA GLY A 44 13.24 8.87 -1.48
C GLY A 44 13.15 7.37 -1.21
N THR A 45 11.96 6.83 -0.90
CA THR A 45 11.73 5.39 -0.72
C THR A 45 10.87 4.83 -1.84
N ARG A 46 11.22 3.65 -2.37
CA ARG A 46 10.37 2.93 -3.32
C ARG A 46 9.22 2.28 -2.57
N VAL A 47 7.99 2.77 -2.79
CA VAL A 47 6.78 2.19 -2.21
C VAL A 47 6.06 1.34 -3.25
N SER A 48 5.65 0.14 -2.86
CA SER A 48 4.79 -0.71 -3.69
C SER A 48 3.34 -0.29 -3.51
N VAL A 49 2.69 0.08 -4.61
CA VAL A 49 1.25 0.35 -4.64
C VAL A 49 0.55 -0.93 -5.13
N PRO A 50 -0.33 -1.53 -4.32
CA PRO A 50 -1.07 -2.73 -4.74
C PRO A 50 -1.89 -2.49 -6.00
N ASP A 51 -1.99 -3.50 -6.85
CA ASP A 51 -2.94 -3.50 -7.95
C ASP A 51 -4.40 -3.67 -7.46
N LEU A 52 -5.36 -3.65 -8.38
CA LEU A 52 -6.79 -3.74 -8.02
C LEU A 52 -7.14 -5.05 -7.30
N ASP A 53 -6.56 -6.17 -7.73
CA ASP A 53 -6.84 -7.50 -7.19
C ASP A 53 -6.23 -7.66 -5.80
N GLU A 54 -5.00 -7.18 -5.63
CA GLU A 54 -4.34 -7.10 -4.33
C GLU A 54 -5.10 -6.18 -3.38
N LEU A 55 -5.55 -5.01 -3.85
CA LEU A 55 -6.35 -4.08 -3.05
C LEU A 55 -7.66 -4.72 -2.57
N GLN A 56 -8.35 -5.49 -3.41
CA GLN A 56 -9.56 -6.21 -3.01
C GLN A 56 -9.26 -7.26 -1.93
N LYS A 57 -8.17 -8.02 -2.07
CA LYS A 57 -7.73 -9.00 -1.06
C LYS A 57 -7.40 -8.32 0.26
N LEU A 58 -6.73 -7.17 0.24
CA LEU A 58 -6.41 -6.37 1.43
C LEU A 58 -7.68 -5.88 2.13
N LYS A 59 -8.63 -5.29 1.38
CA LYS A 59 -9.93 -4.84 1.91
C LYS A 59 -10.73 -5.98 2.54
N LEU A 60 -10.72 -7.16 1.93
CA LEU A 60 -11.37 -8.34 2.50
C LEU A 60 -10.72 -8.74 3.83
N ARG A 61 -9.39 -8.77 3.89
CA ARG A 61 -8.65 -9.07 5.12
C ARG A 61 -8.94 -8.05 6.22
N GLU A 62 -8.95 -6.76 5.92
CA GLU A 62 -9.31 -5.71 6.88
C GLU A 62 -10.70 -5.93 7.47
N ARG A 63 -11.69 -6.31 6.65
CA ARG A 63 -13.04 -6.62 7.14
C ARG A 63 -13.07 -7.83 8.05
N ILE A 64 -12.26 -8.84 7.76
CA ILE A 64 -12.10 -10.04 8.61
C ILE A 64 -11.44 -9.66 9.95
N ILE A 65 -10.38 -8.85 9.93
CA ILE A 65 -9.70 -8.36 11.13
C ILE A 65 -10.69 -7.58 12.02
N LYS A 66 -11.45 -6.65 11.44
CA LYS A 66 -12.49 -5.90 12.16
C LYS A 66 -13.59 -6.80 12.74
N ALA A 67 -13.88 -7.96 12.13
CA ALA A 67 -14.80 -8.92 12.71
C ALA A 67 -14.20 -9.59 13.96
N TYR A 68 -12.92 -9.94 13.92
CA TYR A 68 -12.20 -10.47 15.07
C TYR A 68 -12.06 -9.46 16.21
N GLU A 69 -11.77 -8.20 15.92
CA GLU A 69 -11.72 -7.11 16.91
C GLU A 69 -13.05 -6.95 17.65
N ARG A 70 -14.18 -7.28 17.00
CA ARG A 70 -15.52 -7.30 17.61
C ARG A 70 -15.85 -8.60 18.35
N GLY A 71 -14.88 -9.51 18.47
CA GLY A 71 -15.04 -10.78 19.21
C GLY A 71 -15.61 -11.95 18.40
N ALA A 72 -15.68 -11.86 17.06
CA ALA A 72 -16.17 -12.97 16.25
C ALA A 72 -15.26 -14.22 16.37
N THR A 73 -15.86 -15.40 16.40
CA THR A 73 -15.11 -16.66 16.41
C THR A 73 -14.65 -17.04 14.99
N PRO A 74 -13.61 -17.90 14.84
CA PRO A 74 -13.19 -18.37 13.52
C PRO A 74 -14.29 -19.06 12.71
N ALA A 75 -15.22 -19.76 13.38
CA ALA A 75 -16.37 -20.38 12.72
C ALA A 75 -17.33 -19.33 12.14
N GLN A 76 -17.66 -18.29 12.92
CA GLN A 76 -18.51 -17.18 12.48
C GLN A 76 -17.88 -16.38 11.35
N VAL A 77 -16.56 -16.16 11.38
CA VAL A 77 -15.83 -15.50 10.28
C VAL A 77 -15.85 -16.38 9.03
N ALA A 78 -15.60 -17.68 9.16
CA ALA A 78 -15.64 -18.62 8.04
C ALA A 78 -16.98 -18.60 7.32
N GLU A 79 -18.07 -18.70 8.09
CA GLU A 79 -19.44 -18.63 7.58
C GLU A 79 -19.73 -17.29 6.90
N ARG A 80 -19.47 -16.17 7.60
CA ARG A 80 -19.81 -14.83 7.13
C ARG A 80 -19.08 -14.41 5.85
N PHE A 81 -17.84 -14.84 5.69
CA PHE A 81 -16.98 -14.43 4.57
C PHE A 81 -16.77 -15.53 3.52
N GLY A 82 -17.42 -16.69 3.66
CA GLY A 82 -17.35 -17.79 2.69
C GLY A 82 -15.94 -18.39 2.57
N ILE A 83 -15.21 -18.49 3.68
CA ILE A 83 -13.84 -19.04 3.72
C ILE A 83 -13.79 -20.26 4.63
N SER A 84 -12.77 -21.12 4.46
CA SER A 84 -12.57 -22.23 5.39
C SER A 84 -12.18 -21.75 6.78
N VAL A 85 -12.56 -22.51 7.82
CA VAL A 85 -12.19 -22.24 9.22
C VAL A 85 -10.67 -22.15 9.38
N ARG A 86 -9.92 -23.00 8.68
CA ARG A 86 -8.45 -22.96 8.64
C ARG A 86 -7.92 -21.62 8.11
N THR A 87 -8.52 -21.10 7.04
CA THR A 87 -8.13 -19.80 6.47
C THR A 87 -8.46 -18.66 7.44
N ALA A 88 -9.65 -18.68 8.04
CA ALA A 88 -10.05 -17.71 9.06
C ALA A 88 -9.04 -17.69 10.23
N GLN A 89 -8.69 -18.88 10.73
CA GLN A 89 -7.73 -19.04 11.82
C GLN A 89 -6.32 -18.55 11.44
N ARG A 90 -5.87 -18.80 10.21
CA ARG A 90 -4.59 -18.28 9.71
C ARG A 90 -4.57 -16.75 9.64
N ILE A 91 -5.68 -16.13 9.24
CA ILE A 91 -5.79 -14.66 9.19
C ILE A 91 -5.71 -14.08 10.59
N ARG A 92 -6.36 -14.70 11.58
CA ARG A 92 -6.28 -14.30 12.99
C ARG A 92 -4.84 -14.31 13.51
N SER A 93 -4.07 -15.37 13.19
CA SER A 93 -2.68 -15.50 13.64
C SER A 93 -1.68 -14.63 12.87
N PHE A 94 -2.04 -14.10 11.70
CA PHE A 94 -1.14 -13.28 10.88
C PHE A 94 -0.81 -11.92 11.52
N ALA A 95 -1.59 -11.47 12.51
CA ALA A 95 -1.27 -10.30 13.32
C ALA A 95 0.08 -10.41 14.06
N ASN A 96 0.68 -11.61 14.16
CA ASN A 96 1.99 -11.85 14.77
C ASN A 96 3.19 -11.68 13.80
N TYR A 97 3.01 -11.13 12.58
CA TYR A 97 4.09 -11.01 11.58
C TYR A 97 4.45 -9.55 11.23
N VAL A 98 4.31 -8.61 12.17
CA VAL A 98 4.83 -7.24 12.02
C VAL A 98 5.82 -7.00 13.15
N GLU A 99 7.09 -7.33 12.85
CA GLU A 99 8.36 -6.86 13.43
C GLU A 99 9.40 -7.96 13.15
N ARG A 100 9.84 -8.06 11.88
CA ARG A 100 11.27 -8.29 11.72
C ARG A 100 11.87 -6.91 11.79
N ASP A 101 12.35 -6.54 12.97
CA ASP A 101 13.36 -5.50 13.08
C ASP A 101 14.37 -5.78 12.00
N THR A 102 14.43 -4.88 11.03
CA THR A 102 15.53 -4.86 10.10
C THR A 102 16.67 -4.33 10.95
N GLU A 103 17.38 -5.24 11.64
CA GLU A 103 18.70 -4.95 12.18
C GLU A 103 19.51 -4.42 11.00
N ILE A 104 19.66 -3.09 10.96
CA ILE A 104 20.63 -2.41 10.11
C ILE A 104 21.98 -2.82 10.70
N MET A 105 22.61 -3.83 10.08
CA MET A 105 24.06 -4.04 10.16
C MET A 105 24.77 -3.10 9.19
#